data_AF-A0A2M8K1Q6-F1
#
_entry.id   AF-A0A2M8K1Q6-F1
#
_cell.length_a   1.000
_cell.length_b   1.000
_cell.length_c   1.000
_cell.angle_alpha   90.00
_cell.angle_beta   90.00
_cell.angle_gamma   90.00
#
_symmetry.space_group_name_H-M   'P 1'
#
loop_
_entity.id
_entity.type
_entity.pdbx_description
1 polymer ?
#
loop_
_entity_poly.entity_id
_entity_poly.type
_entity_poly.pdbx_seq_one_letter_code
_entity_poly.pdbx_strand_id
1 'polypeptide(L)'
;MPVVQFEVVWPDGKTEACYSPSSVIKEHFSAGKEYPLNEFLATSETALNAASNRVRERFGYACSSAMDQLGVIKTRCASYETTPNASVKVTRFID
;
A
#
# COMPACT_ATOMS: atom_id res chain seq x y z
N MET A 1 15.38 -2.97 8.95
CA MET A 1 14.24 -2.91 8.02
C MET A 1 13.64 -4.29 7.99
N PRO A 2 12.62 -4.55 8.81
CA PRO A 2 11.75 -5.69 8.58
C PRO A 2 10.86 -5.38 7.38
N VAL A 3 10.65 -6.40 6.55
CA VAL A 3 9.55 -6.44 5.59
C VAL A 3 8.25 -6.38 6.40
N VAL A 4 7.26 -5.63 5.91
CA VAL A 4 5.93 -5.55 6.51
C VAL A 4 4.91 -5.89 5.44
N GLN A 5 3.96 -6.74 5.78
CA GLN A 5 2.76 -6.94 4.98
C GLN A 5 1.60 -6.19 5.64
N PHE A 6 0.64 -5.74 4.86
CA PHE A 6 -0.59 -5.13 5.38
C PHE A 6 -1.78 -5.63 4.60
N GLU A 7 -2.86 -5.94 5.30
CA GLU A 7 -4.09 -6.36 4.67
C GLU A 7 -5.00 -5.16 4.43
N VAL A 8 -5.61 -5.18 3.26
CA VAL A 8 -6.63 -4.21 2.87
C VAL A 8 -7.91 -4.92 2.50
N VAL A 9 -9.04 -4.29 2.76
CA VAL A 9 -10.36 -4.67 2.24
C VAL A 9 -10.75 -3.65 1.18
N TRP A 10 -10.97 -4.14 -0.03
CA TRP A 10 -11.41 -3.37 -1.19
C TRP A 10 -12.90 -3.00 -1.11
N PRO A 11 -13.39 -2.07 -1.95
CA PRO A 11 -14.80 -1.66 -1.95
C PRO A 11 -15.81 -2.81 -2.16
N ASP A 12 -15.39 -3.90 -2.80
CA ASP A 12 -16.20 -5.11 -3.02
C ASP A 12 -16.14 -6.11 -1.86
N GLY A 13 -15.46 -5.77 -0.75
CA GLY A 13 -15.28 -6.62 0.41
C GLY A 13 -14.14 -7.64 0.27
N LYS A 14 -13.44 -7.71 -0.87
CA LYS A 14 -12.30 -8.61 -1.01
C LYS A 14 -11.14 -8.15 -0.14
N THR A 15 -10.52 -9.11 0.55
CA THR A 15 -9.29 -8.86 1.31
C THR A 15 -8.08 -9.19 0.45
N GLU A 16 -7.06 -8.33 0.48
CA GLU A 16 -5.79 -8.54 -0.22
C GLU A 16 -4.61 -8.15 0.68
N ALA A 17 -3.58 -8.98 0.69
CA ALA A 17 -2.34 -8.69 1.40
C ALA A 17 -1.38 -7.93 0.49
N CYS A 18 -0.98 -6.74 0.92
CA CYS A 18 -0.04 -5.88 0.23
C CYS A 18 1.34 -5.94 0.89
N TYR A 19 2.39 -5.96 0.06
CA TYR A 19 3.78 -6.04 0.50
C TYR A 19 4.45 -4.67 0.62
N SER A 20 5.20 -4.43 1.71
CA SER A 20 6.09 -3.29 1.84
C SER A 20 7.47 -3.75 2.31
N PRO A 21 8.56 -3.37 1.62
CA PRO A 21 9.93 -3.73 2.04
C PRO A 21 10.42 -2.94 3.27
N SER A 22 9.56 -2.09 3.85
CA SER A 22 9.90 -1.21 4.97
C SER A 22 8.70 -1.01 5.90
N SER A 23 8.99 -0.87 7.19
CA SER A 23 8.01 -0.49 8.22
C SER A 23 7.49 0.94 8.09
N VAL A 24 8.07 1.78 7.21
CA VAL A 24 7.58 3.15 6.94
C VAL A 24 6.11 3.18 6.53
N ILE A 25 5.59 2.10 5.95
CA ILE A 25 4.17 1.97 5.58
C ILE A 25 3.23 2.19 6.79
N LYS A 26 3.68 1.83 8.00
CA LYS A 26 2.95 2.04 9.27
C LYS A 26 2.90 3.52 9.69
N GLU A 27 3.75 4.38 9.12
CA GLU A 27 3.75 5.84 9.35
C GLU A 27 2.70 6.53 8.45
N HIS A 28 2.34 5.92 7.32
CA HIS A 28 1.38 6.46 6.35
C HIS A 28 -0.03 5.91 6.52
N PHE A 29 -0.16 4.65 6.93
CA PHE A 29 -1.45 3.99 7.13
C PHE A 29 -1.71 3.66 8.59
N SER A 30 -2.98 3.64 8.96
CA SER A 30 -3.46 3.20 10.27
C SER A 30 -4.33 1.97 10.13
N ALA A 31 -4.06 0.94 10.94
CA ALA A 31 -4.89 -0.25 10.99
C ALA A 31 -6.30 0.09 11.50
N GLY A 32 -7.31 -0.53 10.89
CA GLY A 32 -8.73 -0.27 11.13
C GLY A 32 -9.28 0.97 10.40
N LYS A 33 -8.44 1.80 9.76
CA LYS A 33 -8.89 3.02 9.09
C LYS A 33 -9.32 2.76 7.63
N GLU A 34 -10.40 3.43 7.24
CA GLU A 34 -10.88 3.50 5.86
C GLU A 34 -10.38 4.78 5.19
N TYR A 35 -9.99 4.63 3.93
CA TYR A 35 -9.47 5.69 3.09
C TYR A 35 -10.26 5.74 1.80
N PRO A 36 -10.66 6.93 1.31
CA PRO A 36 -11.14 7.08 -0.05
C PRO A 36 -10.15 6.48 -1.05
N LEU A 37 -10.65 5.86 -2.13
CA LEU A 37 -9.81 5.15 -3.11
C LEU A 37 -8.66 6.00 -3.66
N ASN A 38 -8.93 7.27 -3.95
CA ASN A 38 -7.93 8.24 -4.44
C ASN A 38 -6.87 8.57 -3.38
N GLU A 39 -7.29 8.79 -2.12
CA GLU A 39 -6.38 9.05 -1.00
C GLU A 39 -5.52 7.82 -0.70
N PHE A 40 -6.12 6.64 -0.72
CA PHE A 40 -5.41 5.37 -0.55
C PHE A 40 -4.34 5.19 -1.62
N LEU A 41 -4.66 5.47 -2.88
CA LEU A 41 -3.71 5.36 -3.99
C LEU A 41 -2.54 6.35 -3.84
N ALA A 42 -2.82 7.63 -3.59
CA ALA A 42 -1.79 8.65 -3.41
C ALA A 42 -0.89 8.36 -2.19
N THR A 43 -1.49 7.89 -1.10
CA THR A 43 -0.78 7.50 0.12
C THR A 43 0.09 6.28 -0.11
N SER A 44 -0.42 5.26 -0.82
CA SER A 44 0.33 4.05 -1.19
C SER A 44 1.54 4.38 -2.05
N GLU A 45 1.37 5.26 -3.04
CA GLU A 45 2.47 5.74 -3.88
C GLU A 45 3.56 6.44 -3.06
N THR A 46 3.17 7.34 -2.16
CA THR A 46 4.10 8.04 -1.28
C THR A 46 4.84 7.06 -0.37
N ALA A 47 4.12 6.15 0.28
CA ALA A 47 4.67 5.22 1.26
C ALA A 47 5.60 4.16 0.62
N LEU A 48 5.23 3.59 -0.53
CA LEU A 48 6.03 2.59 -1.23
C LEU A 48 7.29 3.21 -1.86
N ASN A 49 7.21 4.46 -2.34
CA ASN A 49 8.39 5.20 -2.77
C ASN A 49 9.33 5.49 -1.59
N ALA A 50 8.80 5.93 -0.44
CA ALA A 50 9.59 6.13 0.77
C ALA A 50 10.23 4.81 1.25
N ALA A 51 9.51 3.69 1.16
CA ALA A 51 10.03 2.37 1.48
C ALA A 51 11.20 1.98 0.56
N SER A 52 11.04 2.16 -0.76
CA SER A 52 12.09 1.91 -1.75
C SER A 52 13.31 2.81 -1.55
N ASN A 53 13.11 4.09 -1.21
CA ASN A 53 14.20 5.01 -0.89
C ASN A 53 15.01 4.56 0.32
N ARG A 54 14.37 4.11 1.41
CA ARG A 54 15.07 3.55 2.59
C ARG A 54 15.87 2.28 2.23
N VAL A 55 15.36 1.43 1.33
CA VAL A 55 16.11 0.26 0.82
C VAL A 55 17.32 0.74 0.02
N ARG A 56 17.15 1.72 -0.87
CA ARG A 56 18.25 2.26 -1.69
C ARG A 56 19.34 2.91 -0.85
N GLU A 57 18.98 3.67 0.18
CA GLU A 57 19.94 4.27 1.11
C GLU A 57 20.71 3.20 1.89
N ARG A 58 20.07 2.08 2.24
CA ARG A 58 20.69 1.01 3.02
C ARG A 58 21.51 0.03 2.19
N PHE A 59 21.09 -0.28 0.97
CA PHE A 59 21.65 -1.37 0.17
C PHE A 59 22.20 -0.91 -1.20
N GLY A 60 22.01 0.34 -1.58
CA GLY A 60 22.55 0.92 -2.82
C GLY A 60 21.71 0.68 -4.08
N TYR A 61 20.55 0.02 -3.99
CA TYR A 61 19.68 -0.27 -5.13
C TYR A 61 18.20 -0.01 -4.83
N ALA A 62 17.43 0.35 -5.87
CA ALA A 62 15.98 0.52 -5.77
C ALA A 62 15.28 -0.83 -5.57
N CYS A 63 14.21 -0.85 -4.76
CA CYS A 63 13.44 -2.07 -4.53
C CYS A 63 12.39 -2.25 -5.63
N SER A 64 12.59 -3.22 -6.52
CA SER A 64 11.60 -3.59 -7.54
C SER A 64 10.28 -4.05 -6.91
N SER A 65 10.35 -4.81 -5.81
CA SER A 65 9.17 -5.33 -5.12
C SER A 65 8.22 -4.24 -4.61
N ALA A 66 8.74 -3.07 -4.23
CA ALA A 66 7.88 -1.93 -3.88
C ALA A 66 7.12 -1.37 -5.09
N MET A 67 7.78 -1.31 -6.25
CA MET A 67 7.19 -0.80 -7.49
C MET A 67 6.18 -1.81 -8.06
N ASP A 68 6.49 -3.10 -7.98
CA ASP A 68 5.58 -4.17 -8.37
C ASP A 68 4.30 -4.12 -7.53
N GLN A 69 4.43 -3.95 -6.20
CA GLN A 69 3.27 -3.79 -5.33
C GLN A 69 2.45 -2.54 -5.67
N LEU A 70 3.11 -1.41 -5.96
CA LEU A 70 2.41 -0.19 -6.36
C LEU A 70 1.64 -0.40 -7.67
N GLY A 71 2.21 -1.16 -8.62
CA GLY A 71 1.53 -1.58 -9.84
C GLY A 71 0.26 -2.38 -9.56
N VAL A 72 0.33 -3.37 -8.68
CA VAL A 72 -0.84 -4.16 -8.27
C VAL A 72 -1.93 -3.28 -7.66
N ILE A 73 -1.56 -2.36 -6.75
CA ILE A 73 -2.51 -1.42 -6.12
C ILE A 73 -3.15 -0.52 -7.18
N LYS A 74 -2.37 0.02 -8.12
CA LYS A 74 -2.88 0.86 -9.23
C LYS A 74 -3.90 0.10 -10.08
N THR A 75 -3.59 -1.12 -10.49
CA THR A 75 -4.50 -1.96 -11.28
C THR A 75 -5.79 -2.29 -10.53
N ARG A 76 -5.70 -2.55 -9.22
CA ARG A 76 -6.88 -2.76 -8.38
C ARG A 76 -7.73 -1.50 -8.26
N CYS A 77 -7.12 -0.34 -7.95
CA CYS A 77 -7.84 0.92 -7.88
C CYS A 77 -8.56 1.25 -9.19
N ALA A 78 -7.92 1.02 -10.35
CA ALA A 78 -8.54 1.23 -11.66
C ALA A 78 -9.84 0.42 -11.84
N SER A 79 -9.94 -0.76 -11.22
CA SER A 79 -11.15 -1.60 -11.29
C SER A 79 -12.34 -1.01 -10.51
N TYR A 80 -12.09 -0.06 -9.60
CA TYR A 80 -13.11 0.57 -8.75
C TYR A 80 -13.31 2.06 -9.05
N GLU A 81 -12.65 2.64 -10.05
CA GLU A 81 -12.76 4.07 -10.40
C GLU A 81 -14.19 4.52 -10.73
N THR A 82 -15.01 3.62 -11.29
CA THR A 82 -16.41 3.89 -11.63
C THR A 82 -17.36 3.70 -10.45
N THR A 83 -16.87 3.22 -9.30
CA THR A 83 -17.67 2.99 -8.10
C THR A 83 -17.74 4.28 -7.28
N PRO A 84 -18.93 4.91 -7.14
CA PRO A 84 -19.07 6.13 -6.34
C PRO A 84 -18.71 5.87 -4.88
N ASN A 85 -17.96 6.79 -4.26
CA ASN A 85 -17.53 6.70 -2.86
C ASN A 85 -16.77 5.40 -2.52
N ALA A 86 -16.06 4.81 -3.48
CA ALA A 86 -15.18 3.67 -3.22
C ALA A 86 -14.16 4.00 -2.10
N SER A 87 -14.09 3.13 -1.09
CA SER A 87 -13.13 3.22 0.00
C SER A 87 -12.37 1.90 0.18
N VAL A 88 -11.14 2.02 0.66
CA VAL A 88 -10.26 0.89 0.99
C VAL A 88 -9.96 0.95 2.47
N LYS A 89 -10.15 -0.17 3.17
CA LYS A 89 -9.86 -0.29 4.59
C LYS A 89 -8.54 -0.99 4.80
N VAL A 90 -7.60 -0.38 5.52
CA VAL A 90 -6.42 -1.10 6.01
C VAL A 90 -6.83 -1.83 7.28
N THR A 91 -6.89 -3.16 7.28
CA THR A 91 -7.40 -3.93 8.42
C THR A 91 -6.34 -4.16 9.47
N ARG A 92 -5.17 -4.66 9.08
CA ARG A 92 -4.06 -4.96 9.98
C ARG A 92 -2.72 -4.94 9.26
N PHE A 93 -1.66 -4.77 10.05
CA PHE A 93 -0.29 -5.03 9.63
C PHE A 93 0.11 -6.43 10.10
N ILE A 94 0.87 -7.12 9.27
CA ILE A 94 1.46 -8.44 9.51
C ILE A 94 2.97 -8.21 9.49
N ASP A 95 3.61 -8.45 10.62
CA ASP A 95 5.03 -8.20 10.89
C ASP A 95 5.72 -9.42 11.52
#